data_AF-A0A958Z8U6-F1
#
_entry.id   AF-A0A958Z8U6-F1
#
_cell.length_a   1.000
_cell.length_b   1.000
_cell.length_c   1.000
_cell.angle_alpha   90.00
_cell.angle_beta   90.00
_cell.angle_gamma   90.00
#
_symmetry.space_group_name_H-M   'P 1'
#
loop_
_entity.id
_entity.type
_entity.pdbx_description
1 polymer ?
#
loop_
_entity_poly.entity_id
_entity_poly.type
_entity_poly.pdbx_seq_one_letter_code
_entity_poly.pdbx_strand_id
1 'polypeptide(L)'
;MKTRFFIISMFFCTVLVQSQTCYSGAAFFNSQAAVDNFVSTYSGSGCNTINGNLIISGPGITDLSGLSFLTTITNSVSIFANNLPNLDGLQNISSIGTSLSINGSDALTNITFNSLTSVGDMSIISNDNTASISFPSLSTFSGNLGIGIHPLLTTLDFNNIASIGGFVNINNNTVLTSLISLQNLTSCNGLSLLNNPQLANLNPLANLTTLGIGGLNITNNTSLSDLNG
;
A
#
# COMPACT_ATOMS: atom_id res chain seq x y z
N MET A 1 23.19 -31.65 -69.69
CA MET A 1 22.56 -30.73 -68.71
C MET A 1 22.57 -31.39 -67.34
N LYS A 2 23.42 -30.92 -66.41
CA LYS A 2 23.44 -31.40 -65.01
C LYS A 2 22.78 -30.33 -64.15
N THR A 3 21.55 -30.57 -63.72
CA THR A 3 20.79 -29.65 -62.86
C THR A 3 21.29 -29.82 -61.42
N ARG A 4 21.95 -28.80 -60.86
CA ARG A 4 22.35 -28.78 -59.45
C ARG A 4 21.22 -28.18 -58.62
N PHE A 5 20.63 -28.97 -57.73
CA PHE A 5 19.70 -28.47 -56.70
C PHE A 5 20.49 -27.92 -55.52
N PHE A 6 20.26 -26.65 -55.17
CA PHE A 6 20.74 -26.03 -53.93
C PHE A 6 19.65 -26.22 -52.87
N ILE A 7 19.93 -27.00 -51.83
CA ILE A 7 19.12 -27.07 -50.61
C ILE A 7 19.58 -25.93 -49.70
N ILE A 8 18.74 -24.91 -49.51
CA ILE A 8 18.92 -23.91 -48.46
C ILE A 8 18.29 -24.50 -47.20
N SER A 9 19.12 -24.96 -46.27
CA SER A 9 18.68 -25.42 -44.95
C SER A 9 18.36 -24.18 -44.10
N MET A 10 17.07 -23.90 -43.94
CA MET A 10 16.57 -22.84 -43.07
C MET A 10 16.54 -23.38 -41.64
N PHE A 11 17.51 -23.00 -40.82
CA PHE A 11 17.60 -23.39 -39.42
C PHE A 11 16.51 -22.65 -38.63
N PHE A 12 15.35 -23.27 -38.45
CA PHE A 12 14.32 -22.78 -37.55
C PHE A 12 14.87 -22.89 -36.12
N CYS A 13 15.40 -21.80 -35.59
CA CYS A 13 15.67 -21.66 -34.17
C CYS A 13 14.32 -21.52 -33.47
N THR A 14 13.73 -22.65 -33.07
CA THR A 14 12.59 -22.65 -32.17
C THR A 14 13.12 -22.20 -30.82
N VAL A 15 13.10 -20.90 -30.56
CA VAL A 15 13.26 -20.38 -29.20
C VAL A 15 12.13 -21.04 -28.41
N LEU A 16 12.49 -21.98 -27.54
CA LEU A 16 11.57 -22.48 -26.53
C LEU A 16 11.26 -21.28 -25.64
N VAL A 17 10.17 -20.59 -25.92
CA VAL A 17 9.56 -19.66 -24.97
C VAL A 17 9.01 -20.56 -23.87
N GLN A 18 9.85 -20.91 -22.90
CA GLN A 18 9.33 -21.39 -21.63
C GLN A 18 8.53 -20.22 -21.06
N SER A 19 7.22 -20.38 -20.92
CA SER A 19 6.42 -19.43 -20.15
C SER A 19 6.99 -19.47 -18.73
N GLN A 20 7.82 -18.49 -18.39
CA GLN A 20 8.25 -18.35 -17.01
C GLN A 20 7.00 -18.02 -16.22
N THR A 21 6.61 -18.93 -15.34
CA THR A 21 5.50 -18.67 -14.42
C THR A 21 5.87 -17.48 -13.56
N CYS A 22 4.92 -16.56 -13.36
CA CYS A 22 5.08 -15.47 -12.40
C CYS A 22 5.62 -16.00 -11.07
N TYR A 23 6.41 -15.17 -10.38
CA TYR A 23 7.00 -15.54 -9.10
C TYR A 23 5.93 -16.10 -8.15
N SER A 24 6.24 -17.21 -7.49
CA SER A 24 5.36 -17.88 -6.54
C SER A 24 6.12 -18.14 -5.24
N GLY A 25 5.47 -17.82 -4.13
CA GLY A 25 6.09 -17.82 -2.80
C GLY A 25 6.25 -16.42 -2.21
N ALA A 26 6.99 -16.32 -1.11
CA ALA A 26 7.25 -15.06 -0.44
C ALA A 26 8.51 -14.38 -1.00
N ALA A 27 8.34 -13.24 -1.68
CA ALA A 27 9.43 -12.38 -2.11
C ALA A 27 9.96 -11.61 -0.89
N PHE A 28 11.13 -11.99 -0.40
CA PHE A 28 11.77 -11.38 0.76
C PHE A 28 12.97 -10.54 0.31
N PHE A 29 12.84 -9.22 0.35
CA PHE A 29 13.89 -8.28 0.03
C PHE A 29 14.48 -7.71 1.32
N ASN A 30 15.71 -8.10 1.62
CA ASN A 30 16.45 -7.65 2.80
C ASN A 30 17.71 -6.85 2.48
N SER A 31 17.96 -6.59 1.21
CA SER A 31 19.09 -5.82 0.70
C SER A 31 18.75 -5.30 -0.69
N GLN A 32 19.45 -4.24 -1.13
CA GLN A 32 19.30 -3.74 -2.51
C GLN A 32 19.60 -4.84 -3.53
N ALA A 33 20.63 -5.65 -3.31
CA ALA A 33 20.96 -6.77 -4.18
C ALA A 33 19.81 -7.79 -4.33
N ALA A 34 19.00 -8.02 -3.28
CA ALA A 34 17.84 -8.91 -3.37
C ALA A 34 16.74 -8.31 -4.27
N VAL A 35 16.51 -7.00 -4.19
CA VAL A 35 15.61 -6.27 -5.10
C VAL A 35 16.13 -6.38 -6.54
N ASP A 36 17.40 -6.04 -6.75
CA ASP A 36 18.02 -5.99 -8.09
C ASP A 36 18.01 -7.37 -8.76
N ASN A 37 18.30 -8.44 -8.01
CA ASN A 37 18.26 -9.82 -8.51
C ASN A 37 16.83 -10.26 -8.89
N PHE A 38 15.82 -9.82 -8.13
CA PHE A 38 14.44 -10.10 -8.48
C PHE A 38 14.05 -9.36 -9.77
N VAL A 39 14.39 -8.08 -9.86
CA VAL A 39 14.14 -7.25 -11.04
C VAL A 39 14.83 -7.84 -12.27
N SER A 40 16.10 -8.25 -12.19
CA SER A 40 16.82 -8.84 -13.32
C SER A 40 16.23 -10.17 -13.80
N THR A 41 15.51 -10.87 -12.93
CA THR A 41 14.89 -12.16 -13.24
C THR A 41 13.50 -12.01 -13.85
N TYR A 42 12.70 -11.06 -13.35
CA TYR A 42 11.27 -10.99 -13.69
C TYR A 42 10.86 -9.74 -14.49
N SER A 43 11.65 -8.67 -14.49
CA SER A 43 11.34 -7.50 -15.32
C SER A 43 11.38 -7.85 -16.80
N GLY A 44 10.41 -7.37 -17.57
CA GLY A 44 10.28 -7.68 -18.99
C GLY A 44 9.79 -9.10 -19.33
N SER A 45 9.60 -9.98 -18.34
CA SER A 45 9.08 -11.34 -18.57
C SER A 45 7.57 -11.40 -18.86
N GLY A 46 6.85 -10.28 -18.70
CA GLY A 46 5.39 -10.24 -18.64
C GLY A 46 4.80 -10.60 -17.28
N CYS A 47 5.63 -11.05 -16.32
CA CYS A 47 5.21 -11.32 -14.95
C CYS A 47 5.10 -10.02 -14.15
N ASN A 48 3.88 -9.54 -13.94
CA ASN A 48 3.57 -8.36 -13.12
C ASN A 48 2.99 -8.72 -11.74
N THR A 49 2.99 -10.01 -11.39
CA THR A 49 2.31 -10.53 -10.19
C THR A 49 3.30 -11.31 -9.32
N ILE A 50 3.25 -11.06 -8.01
CA ILE A 50 3.82 -11.93 -6.99
C ILE A 50 2.69 -12.81 -6.44
N ASN A 51 2.75 -14.11 -6.74
CA ASN A 51 1.83 -15.11 -6.19
C ASN A 51 2.25 -15.49 -4.76
N GLY A 52 2.13 -14.55 -3.84
CA GLY A 52 2.46 -14.72 -2.43
C GLY A 52 2.66 -13.38 -1.73
N ASN A 53 3.55 -13.37 -0.73
CA ASN A 53 3.84 -12.17 0.06
C ASN A 53 4.97 -11.36 -0.58
N LEU A 54 4.91 -10.04 -0.44
CA LEU A 54 6.03 -9.14 -0.65
C LEU A 54 6.48 -8.60 0.71
N ILE A 55 7.73 -8.84 1.08
CA ILE A 55 8.31 -8.41 2.35
C ILE A 55 9.56 -7.58 2.03
N ILE A 56 9.55 -6.31 2.41
CA ILE A 56 10.66 -5.37 2.20
C ILE A 56 11.17 -4.94 3.57
N SER A 57 12.36 -5.43 3.93
CA SER A 57 12.96 -5.15 5.22
C SER A 57 14.48 -5.18 5.18
N GLY A 58 15.10 -4.01 5.12
CA GLY A 58 16.51 -3.85 5.36
C GLY A 58 16.95 -2.39 5.24
N PRO A 59 17.81 -1.90 6.15
CA PRO A 59 18.25 -0.50 6.13
C PRO A 59 19.14 -0.16 4.92
N GLY A 60 19.63 -1.18 4.20
CA GLY A 60 20.42 -1.03 2.98
C GLY A 60 19.60 -1.00 1.69
N ILE A 61 18.27 -1.06 1.77
CA ILE A 61 17.38 -0.89 0.60
C ILE A 61 17.14 0.60 0.43
N THR A 62 17.49 1.13 -0.74
CA THR A 62 17.43 2.57 -1.03
C THR A 62 16.65 2.90 -2.29
N ASP A 63 16.39 1.89 -3.14
CA ASP A 63 15.70 2.06 -4.40
C ASP A 63 14.77 0.86 -4.67
N LEU A 64 13.48 1.14 -4.87
CA LEU A 64 12.48 0.15 -5.30
C LEU A 64 12.03 0.37 -6.75
N SER A 65 12.55 1.38 -7.45
CA SER A 65 12.06 1.82 -8.76
C SER A 65 11.99 0.70 -9.80
N GLY A 66 12.93 -0.25 -9.75
CA GLY A 66 12.94 -1.43 -10.61
C GLY A 66 11.73 -2.35 -10.44
N LEU A 67 10.96 -2.24 -9.35
CA LEU A 67 9.74 -3.02 -9.08
C LEU A 67 8.49 -2.43 -9.75
N SER A 68 8.60 -1.32 -10.50
CA SER A 68 7.44 -0.63 -11.09
C SER A 68 6.64 -1.47 -12.09
N PHE A 69 7.14 -2.63 -12.51
CA PHE A 69 6.38 -3.56 -13.35
C PHE A 69 5.35 -4.38 -12.57
N LEU A 70 5.40 -4.39 -11.24
CA LEU A 70 4.45 -5.12 -10.39
C LEU A 70 3.11 -4.39 -10.31
N THR A 71 2.03 -5.14 -10.52
CA THR A 71 0.65 -4.67 -10.42
C THR A 71 -0.15 -5.41 -9.35
N THR A 72 0.22 -6.64 -9.02
CA THR A 72 -0.58 -7.48 -8.13
C THR A 72 0.29 -8.24 -7.13
N ILE A 73 -0.10 -8.18 -5.86
CA ILE A 73 0.44 -9.04 -4.79
C ILE A 73 -0.73 -9.89 -4.28
N THR A 74 -0.69 -11.21 -4.50
CA THR A 74 -1.88 -12.03 -4.22
C THR A 74 -2.14 -12.26 -2.74
N ASN A 75 -1.17 -11.97 -1.87
CA ASN A 75 -1.32 -12.10 -0.42
C ASN A 75 -0.99 -10.77 0.29
N SER A 76 0.00 -10.71 1.17
CA SER A 76 0.31 -9.50 1.95
C SER A 76 1.54 -8.75 1.46
N VAL A 77 1.54 -7.43 1.70
CA VAL A 77 2.72 -6.55 1.60
C VAL A 77 3.12 -6.12 3.00
N SER A 78 4.38 -6.35 3.38
CA SER A 78 4.97 -5.92 4.65
C SER A 78 6.22 -5.09 4.40
N ILE A 79 6.25 -3.85 4.86
CA ILE A 79 7.38 -2.92 4.72
C ILE A 79 7.79 -2.46 6.11
N PHE A 80 9.02 -2.76 6.53
CA PHE A 80 9.51 -2.36 7.84
C PHE A 80 11.04 -2.25 7.90
N ALA A 81 11.56 -1.48 8.84
CA ALA A 81 13.01 -1.37 9.08
C ALA A 81 13.83 -0.98 7.82
N ASN A 82 13.32 -0.04 7.04
CA ASN A 82 13.96 0.46 5.82
C ASN A 82 14.42 1.92 5.98
N ASN A 83 15.42 2.31 5.19
CA ASN A 83 15.88 3.70 5.05
C ASN A 83 15.35 4.37 3.77
N LEU A 84 14.23 3.88 3.24
CA LEU A 84 13.61 4.39 2.04
C LEU A 84 12.97 5.77 2.32
N PRO A 85 13.21 6.80 1.49
CA PRO A 85 12.56 8.11 1.65
C PRO A 85 11.08 8.09 1.20
N ASN A 86 10.74 7.20 0.27
CA ASN A 86 9.42 7.00 -0.31
C ASN A 86 9.27 5.55 -0.83
N LEU A 87 8.13 5.23 -1.44
CA LEU A 87 7.82 3.91 -2.01
C LEU A 87 7.79 3.93 -3.55
N ASP A 88 8.54 4.82 -4.18
CA ASP A 88 8.63 4.89 -5.64
C ASP A 88 9.15 3.55 -6.19
N GLY A 89 8.41 2.98 -7.15
CA GLY A 89 8.57 1.59 -7.59
C GLY A 89 7.37 0.71 -7.27
N LEU A 90 6.54 1.08 -6.28
CA LEU A 90 5.32 0.34 -5.93
C LEU A 90 4.03 1.00 -6.46
N GLN A 91 4.16 2.12 -7.20
CA GLN A 91 3.05 2.97 -7.63
C GLN A 91 2.01 2.30 -8.54
N ASN A 92 2.41 1.21 -9.21
CA ASN A 92 1.56 0.47 -10.14
C ASN A 92 0.83 -0.71 -9.50
N ILE A 93 1.08 -1.01 -8.21
CA ILE A 93 0.35 -2.05 -7.49
C ILE A 93 -1.09 -1.61 -7.32
N SER A 94 -2.00 -2.33 -7.97
CA SER A 94 -3.44 -2.06 -7.97
C SER A 94 -4.23 -2.97 -7.04
N SER A 95 -3.68 -4.13 -6.66
CA SER A 95 -4.35 -5.09 -5.78
C SER A 95 -3.37 -5.78 -4.82
N ILE A 96 -3.76 -5.80 -3.55
CA ILE A 96 -3.12 -6.58 -2.48
C ILE A 96 -4.18 -7.50 -1.88
N GLY A 97 -3.97 -8.82 -1.95
CA GLY A 97 -5.01 -9.79 -1.61
C GLY A 97 -5.48 -9.75 -0.16
N THR A 98 -4.54 -9.65 0.79
CA THR A 98 -4.85 -9.83 2.22
C THR A 98 -4.60 -8.56 3.01
N SER A 99 -3.36 -8.09 3.10
CA SER A 99 -3.05 -6.95 3.96
C SER A 99 -1.85 -6.14 3.50
N LEU A 100 -1.90 -4.84 3.79
CA LEU A 100 -0.77 -3.91 3.69
C LEU A 100 -0.34 -3.50 5.10
N SER A 101 0.91 -3.80 5.46
CA SER A 101 1.52 -3.42 6.73
C SER A 101 2.77 -2.58 6.47
N ILE A 102 2.82 -1.36 7.02
CA ILE A 102 3.99 -0.48 6.95
C ILE A 102 4.32 0.01 8.36
N ASN A 103 5.46 -0.44 8.89
CA ASN A 103 5.80 -0.24 10.30
C ASN A 103 7.28 0.05 10.52
N GLY A 104 7.62 1.02 11.37
CA GLY A 104 9.00 1.26 11.78
C GLY A 104 9.91 1.59 10.60
N SER A 105 9.39 2.34 9.63
CA SER A 105 10.13 2.81 8.44
C SER A 105 10.29 4.32 8.52
N ASP A 106 11.01 4.78 9.55
CA ASP A 106 11.08 6.19 9.94
C ASP A 106 11.68 7.10 8.87
N ALA A 107 12.42 6.58 7.89
CA ALA A 107 12.91 7.37 6.77
C ALA A 107 11.81 7.80 5.78
N LEU A 108 10.65 7.12 5.78
CA LEU A 108 9.54 7.43 4.89
C LEU A 108 8.96 8.79 5.24
N THR A 109 9.07 9.74 4.30
CA THR A 109 8.45 11.06 4.44
C THR A 109 7.03 11.09 3.90
N ASN A 110 6.72 10.19 2.97
CA ASN A 110 5.40 9.98 2.41
C ASN A 110 5.15 8.49 2.15
N ILE A 111 3.89 8.08 2.26
CA ILE A 111 3.42 6.75 1.87
C ILE A 111 2.34 6.94 0.82
N THR A 112 2.57 6.42 -0.38
CA THR A 112 1.68 6.63 -1.51
C THR A 112 1.52 5.37 -2.34
N PHE A 113 0.28 4.95 -2.56
CA PHE A 113 -0.08 3.90 -3.52
C PHE A 113 -1.12 4.43 -4.50
N ASN A 114 -0.64 5.04 -5.59
CA ASN A 114 -1.49 5.75 -6.55
C ASN A 114 -2.52 4.85 -7.24
N SER A 115 -2.18 3.59 -7.51
CA SER A 115 -3.03 2.69 -8.28
C SER A 115 -3.82 1.69 -7.43
N LEU A 116 -3.59 1.62 -6.12
CA LEU A 116 -4.18 0.59 -5.27
C LEU A 116 -5.69 0.80 -5.15
N THR A 117 -6.47 -0.10 -5.77
CA THR A 117 -7.94 -0.04 -5.75
C THR A 117 -8.56 -0.97 -4.71
N SER A 118 -7.82 -2.00 -4.28
CA SER A 118 -8.31 -3.01 -3.34
C SER A 118 -7.22 -3.54 -2.42
N VAL A 119 -7.53 -3.62 -1.13
CA VAL A 119 -6.76 -4.32 -0.10
C VAL A 119 -7.71 -4.81 0.99
N GLY A 120 -7.39 -5.93 1.64
CA GLY A 120 -8.15 -6.43 2.79
C GLY A 120 -7.97 -5.54 4.02
N ASP A 121 -6.89 -5.73 4.77
CA ASP A 121 -6.54 -4.92 5.94
C ASP A 121 -5.39 -3.94 5.65
N MET A 122 -5.39 -2.79 6.33
CA MET A 122 -4.30 -1.82 6.26
C MET A 122 -3.87 -1.39 7.65
N SER A 123 -2.59 -1.56 7.95
CA SER A 123 -1.95 -1.07 9.18
C SER A 123 -0.71 -0.29 8.83
N ILE A 124 -0.75 1.02 9.04
CA ILE A 124 0.38 1.92 8.82
C ILE A 124 0.63 2.57 10.17
N ILE A 125 1.70 2.17 10.85
CA ILE A 125 1.96 2.65 12.21
C ILE A 125 3.44 2.87 12.48
N SER A 126 3.77 3.81 13.35
CA SER A 126 5.15 4.05 13.83
C SER A 126 6.12 4.36 12.68
N ASN A 127 5.82 5.40 11.89
CA ASN A 127 6.73 5.89 10.85
C ASN A 127 7.00 7.38 11.12
N ASP A 128 8.04 7.68 11.89
CA ASP A 128 8.15 8.95 12.61
C ASP A 128 8.23 10.19 11.70
N ASN A 129 8.86 10.08 10.52
CA ASN A 129 8.97 11.21 9.58
C ASN A 129 7.86 11.29 8.55
N THR A 130 6.87 10.39 8.56
CA THR A 130 5.80 10.39 7.55
C THR A 130 4.86 11.57 7.75
N ALA A 131 4.85 12.48 6.77
CA ALA A 131 4.02 13.69 6.78
C ALA A 131 2.69 13.51 6.01
N SER A 132 2.64 12.55 5.08
CA SER A 132 1.45 12.28 4.27
C SER A 132 1.26 10.80 3.96
N ILE A 133 0.01 10.33 4.02
CA ILE A 133 -0.40 8.99 3.61
C ILE A 133 -1.52 9.14 2.56
N SER A 134 -1.35 8.56 1.36
CA SER A 134 -2.26 8.76 0.23
C SER A 134 -2.55 7.47 -0.55
N PHE A 135 -3.84 7.20 -0.69
CA PHE A 135 -4.43 6.07 -1.42
C PHE A 135 -5.56 6.59 -2.32
N PRO A 136 -5.23 7.42 -3.33
CA PRO A 136 -6.22 8.19 -4.08
C PRO A 136 -7.13 7.31 -4.93
N SER A 137 -6.77 6.05 -5.22
CA SER A 137 -7.59 5.15 -6.04
C SER A 137 -8.30 4.06 -5.23
N LEU A 138 -8.15 4.05 -3.91
CA LEU A 138 -8.70 3.00 -3.07
C LEU A 138 -10.23 3.17 -2.96
N SER A 139 -10.97 2.22 -3.53
CA SER A 139 -12.43 2.22 -3.57
C SER A 139 -13.05 1.02 -2.85
N THR A 140 -12.34 -0.11 -2.80
CA THR A 140 -12.81 -1.34 -2.15
C THR A 140 -11.92 -1.65 -0.95
N PHE A 141 -12.50 -1.62 0.25
CA PHE A 141 -11.77 -1.85 1.49
C PHE A 141 -12.65 -2.56 2.52
N SER A 142 -12.45 -3.87 2.68
CA SER A 142 -13.32 -4.72 3.50
C SER A 142 -12.80 -4.96 4.93
N GLY A 143 -11.51 -4.75 5.17
CA GLY A 143 -10.89 -4.99 6.48
C GLY A 143 -10.76 -3.74 7.33
N ASN A 144 -9.78 -3.77 8.23
CA ASN A 144 -9.53 -2.75 9.23
C ASN A 144 -8.51 -1.72 8.73
N LEU A 145 -8.78 -0.45 9.00
CA LEU A 145 -7.85 0.66 8.76
C LEU A 145 -7.23 1.10 10.08
N GLY A 146 -5.93 0.86 10.25
CA GLY A 146 -5.14 1.37 11.36
C GLY A 146 -4.13 2.39 10.89
N ILE A 147 -4.24 3.65 11.33
CA ILE A 147 -3.28 4.72 11.08
C ILE A 147 -2.86 5.32 12.41
N GLY A 148 -1.59 5.16 12.79
CA GLY A 148 -1.18 5.78 14.05
C GLY A 148 0.28 5.84 14.37
N ILE A 149 0.61 6.63 15.39
CA ILE A 149 1.99 6.89 15.79
C ILE A 149 2.75 7.51 14.61
N HIS A 150 2.28 8.68 14.18
CA HIS A 150 2.97 9.52 13.18
C HIS A 150 3.00 10.97 13.70
N PRO A 151 4.10 11.39 14.34
CA PRO A 151 4.18 12.70 14.97
C PRO A 151 4.20 13.86 13.97
N LEU A 152 4.47 13.60 12.67
CA LEU A 152 4.51 14.60 11.60
C LEU A 152 3.35 14.50 10.61
N LEU A 153 2.43 13.55 10.78
CA LEU A 153 1.35 13.31 9.81
C LEU A 153 0.33 14.45 9.79
N THR A 154 0.31 15.19 8.69
CA THR A 154 -0.61 16.31 8.48
C THR A 154 -1.71 15.99 7.47
N THR A 155 -1.43 15.10 6.53
CA THR A 155 -2.30 14.85 5.37
C THR A 155 -2.62 13.38 5.22
N LEU A 156 -3.91 13.08 5.11
CA LEU A 156 -4.45 11.80 4.67
C LEU A 156 -5.15 12.01 3.33
N ASP A 157 -5.17 10.97 2.50
CA ASP A 157 -5.96 10.95 1.27
C ASP A 157 -6.54 9.56 1.04
N PHE A 158 -7.84 9.46 1.33
CA PHE A 158 -8.69 8.28 1.21
C PHE A 158 -10.02 8.68 0.56
N ASN A 159 -10.00 9.73 -0.27
CA ASN A 159 -11.21 10.44 -0.69
C ASN A 159 -12.20 9.57 -1.48
N ASN A 160 -11.79 8.42 -2.01
CA ASN A 160 -12.66 7.52 -2.78
C ASN A 160 -13.29 6.39 -1.95
N ILE A 161 -13.02 6.31 -0.65
CA ILE A 161 -13.60 5.28 0.22
C ILE A 161 -15.00 5.70 0.67
N ALA A 162 -16.01 4.97 0.21
CA ALA A 162 -17.41 5.16 0.64
C ALA A 162 -17.77 4.30 1.86
N SER A 163 -17.11 3.16 2.06
CA SER A 163 -17.40 2.22 3.14
C SER A 163 -16.13 1.46 3.53
N ILE A 164 -15.98 1.20 4.83
CA ILE A 164 -14.91 0.37 5.39
C ILE A 164 -15.57 -0.82 6.08
N GLY A 165 -15.29 -2.03 5.62
CA GLY A 165 -15.93 -3.22 6.18
C GLY A 165 -15.53 -3.52 7.63
N GLY A 166 -14.36 -3.07 8.08
CA GLY A 166 -13.84 -3.27 9.43
C GLY A 166 -13.85 -2.02 10.31
N PHE A 167 -12.95 -2.01 11.29
CA PHE A 167 -12.75 -0.89 12.21
C PHE A 167 -11.82 0.16 11.59
N VAL A 168 -12.10 1.42 11.89
CA VAL A 168 -11.22 2.56 11.61
C VAL A 168 -10.58 2.99 12.92
N ASN A 169 -9.27 2.91 13.03
CA ASN A 169 -8.50 3.36 14.17
C ASN A 169 -7.48 4.40 13.72
N ILE A 170 -7.68 5.64 14.13
CA ILE A 170 -6.75 6.75 13.89
C ILE A 170 -6.25 7.21 15.25
N ASN A 171 -4.98 6.91 15.55
CA ASN A 171 -4.46 7.15 16.88
C ASN A 171 -3.03 7.71 16.94
N ASN A 172 -2.76 8.55 17.94
CA ASN A 172 -1.42 9.11 18.18
C ASN A 172 -0.82 9.82 16.94
N ASN A 173 -1.63 10.55 16.18
CA ASN A 173 -1.16 11.43 15.11
C ASN A 173 -1.20 12.87 15.65
N THR A 174 -0.10 13.30 16.27
CA THR A 174 -0.09 14.45 17.18
C THR A 174 -0.33 15.80 16.50
N VAL A 175 -0.08 15.88 15.19
CA VAL A 175 -0.26 17.10 14.37
C VAL A 175 -1.39 17.00 13.35
N LEU A 176 -2.12 15.88 13.30
CA LEU A 176 -3.24 15.69 12.37
C LEU A 176 -4.40 16.60 12.76
N THR A 177 -4.80 17.50 11.87
CA THR A 177 -5.82 18.54 12.16
C THR A 177 -7.21 18.23 11.62
N SER A 178 -7.31 17.36 10.62
CA SER A 178 -8.55 17.12 9.87
C SER A 178 -8.67 15.69 9.38
N LEU A 179 -9.91 15.23 9.27
CA LEU A 179 -10.31 13.96 8.64
C LEU A 179 -11.00 14.19 7.29
N ILE A 180 -10.71 15.29 6.60
CA ILE A 180 -11.32 15.63 5.29
C ILE A 180 -11.22 14.49 4.28
N SER A 181 -10.17 13.68 4.36
CA SER A 181 -9.97 12.51 3.53
C SER A 181 -11.04 11.42 3.67
N LEU A 182 -11.80 11.43 4.77
CA LEU A 182 -12.87 10.48 5.06
C LEU A 182 -14.25 11.08 4.77
N GLN A 183 -14.33 12.21 4.05
CA GLN A 183 -15.61 12.91 3.85
C GLN A 183 -16.68 12.10 3.13
N ASN A 184 -16.28 11.11 2.35
CA ASN A 184 -17.19 10.24 1.60
C ASN A 184 -17.55 8.96 2.38
N LEU A 185 -16.97 8.74 3.56
CA LEU A 185 -17.21 7.54 4.35
C LEU A 185 -18.64 7.56 4.92
N THR A 186 -19.42 6.54 4.57
CA THR A 186 -20.82 6.40 5.00
C THR A 186 -21.05 5.33 6.06
N SER A 187 -20.16 4.33 6.12
CA SER A 187 -20.28 3.23 7.07
C SER A 187 -18.92 2.65 7.46
N CYS A 188 -18.78 2.27 8.73
CA CYS A 188 -17.74 1.34 9.17
C CYS A 188 -18.21 0.48 10.34
N ASN A 189 -17.46 -0.57 10.71
CA ASN A 189 -17.84 -1.42 11.84
C ASN A 189 -17.59 -0.74 13.20
N GLY A 190 -16.68 0.21 13.27
CA GLY A 190 -16.43 1.04 14.43
C GLY A 190 -15.38 2.12 14.14
N LEU A 191 -15.47 3.26 14.81
CA LEU A 191 -14.56 4.38 14.65
C LEU A 191 -13.89 4.71 15.98
N SER A 192 -12.57 4.60 16.02
CA SER A 192 -11.73 4.97 17.16
C SER A 192 -10.81 6.12 16.79
N LEU A 193 -10.97 7.26 17.46
CA LEU A 193 -10.12 8.45 17.33
C LEU A 193 -9.44 8.69 18.68
N LEU A 194 -8.17 8.31 18.80
CA LEU A 194 -7.49 8.28 20.10
C LEU A 194 -6.19 9.09 20.08
N ASN A 195 -6.00 10.05 20.99
CA ASN A 195 -4.75 10.81 21.09
C ASN A 195 -4.37 11.57 19.80
N ASN A 196 -5.34 12.25 19.16
CA ASN A 196 -5.06 13.19 18.07
C ASN A 196 -5.35 14.62 18.57
N PRO A 197 -4.46 15.21 19.40
CA PRO A 197 -4.75 16.43 20.15
C PRO A 197 -5.01 17.67 19.29
N GLN A 198 -4.59 17.68 18.02
CA GLN A 198 -4.79 18.78 17.08
C GLN A 198 -6.02 18.60 16.16
N LEU A 199 -6.73 17.47 16.26
CA LEU A 199 -7.93 17.23 15.45
C LEU A 199 -9.03 18.23 15.86
N ALA A 200 -9.44 19.11 14.93
CA ALA A 200 -10.22 20.29 15.27
C ALA A 200 -11.72 20.05 15.36
N ASN A 201 -12.28 19.19 14.51
CA ASN A 201 -13.70 18.87 14.48
C ASN A 201 -13.94 17.55 13.72
N LEU A 202 -15.17 17.06 13.79
CA LEU A 202 -15.61 15.85 13.08
C LEU A 202 -16.49 16.15 11.86
N ASN A 203 -16.72 17.42 11.49
CA ASN A 203 -17.55 17.81 10.34
C ASN A 203 -17.25 17.06 9.04
N PRO A 204 -15.98 16.71 8.70
CA PRO A 204 -15.72 15.83 7.57
C PRO A 204 -16.51 14.53 7.58
N LEU A 205 -16.80 13.96 8.75
CA LEU A 205 -17.49 12.69 8.89
C LEU A 205 -19.02 12.80 8.74
N ALA A 206 -19.58 13.95 8.33
CA ALA A 206 -21.03 14.20 8.29
C ALA A 206 -21.85 13.19 7.45
N ASN A 207 -21.20 12.43 6.58
CA ASN A 207 -21.83 11.37 5.79
C ASN A 207 -21.84 9.99 6.48
N LEU A 208 -21.12 9.83 7.60
CA LEU A 208 -21.03 8.59 8.37
C LEU A 208 -22.31 8.34 9.15
N THR A 209 -23.18 7.52 8.57
CA THR A 209 -24.52 7.24 9.13
C THR A 209 -24.63 5.89 9.80
N THR A 210 -23.67 4.98 9.55
CA THR A 210 -23.70 3.61 10.05
C THR A 210 -22.41 3.25 10.77
N LEU A 211 -22.53 2.91 12.05
CA LEU A 211 -21.50 2.23 12.82
C LEU A 211 -22.00 0.82 13.17
N GLY A 212 -21.15 -0.17 12.95
CA GLY A 212 -21.41 -1.54 13.37
C GLY A 212 -21.24 -1.75 14.87
N ILE A 213 -20.91 -2.99 15.25
CA ILE A 213 -20.81 -3.41 16.65
C ILE A 213 -19.72 -2.67 17.46
N GLY A 214 -18.79 -2.01 16.79
CA GLY A 214 -17.68 -1.28 17.41
C GLY A 214 -18.06 0.09 17.98
N GLY A 215 -19.12 0.71 17.44
CA GLY A 215 -19.55 2.05 17.84
C GLY A 215 -18.47 3.13 17.64
N LEU A 216 -18.60 4.21 18.41
CA LEU A 216 -17.72 5.37 18.38
C LEU A 216 -16.90 5.46 19.67
N ASN A 217 -15.59 5.55 19.55
CA ASN A 217 -14.67 5.77 20.67
C ASN A 217 -13.79 6.99 20.38
N ILE A 218 -13.92 8.02 21.20
CA ILE A 218 -13.14 9.27 21.08
C ILE A 218 -12.49 9.53 22.43
N THR A 219 -11.16 9.51 22.47
CA THR A 219 -10.39 9.72 23.69
C THR A 219 -9.17 10.61 23.41
N ASN A 220 -8.88 11.57 24.30
CA ASN A 220 -7.68 12.42 24.22
C ASN A 220 -7.51 13.20 22.89
N ASN A 221 -8.58 13.76 22.34
CA ASN A 221 -8.52 14.68 21.20
C ASN A 221 -8.82 16.10 21.70
N THR A 222 -7.83 16.71 22.36
CA THR A 222 -8.03 17.92 23.17
C THR A 222 -8.50 19.17 22.42
N SER A 223 -8.34 19.22 21.10
CA SER A 223 -8.84 20.32 20.26
C SER A 223 -10.28 20.14 19.76
N LEU A 224 -10.89 18.96 19.94
CA LEU A 224 -12.30 18.76 19.60
C LEU A 224 -13.18 19.55 20.58
N SER A 225 -13.93 20.52 20.07
CA SER A 225 -14.86 21.34 20.86
C SER A 225 -16.25 20.72 21.00
N ASP A 226 -16.65 19.89 20.04
CA ASP A 226 -17.93 19.19 20.00
C ASP A 226 -17.80 17.91 19.16
N LEU A 227 -18.92 17.19 19.03
CA LEU A 227 -19.03 15.95 18.25
C LEU A 227 -19.88 16.14 16.98
N ASN A 228 -20.00 17.37 16.47
CA ASN A 228 -20.75 17.63 15.24
C ASN A 228 -20.00 17.10 14.02
N GLY A 229 -20.76 16.54 13.09
CA GLY A 229 -20.30 15.86 11.89
C GLY A 229 -20.88 14.47 11.82
#